data_AF-R1DRW4-F1
#
_entry.id   AF-R1DRW4-F1
#
_cell.length_a   1.000
_cell.length_b   1.000
_cell.length_c   1.000
_cell.angle_alpha   90.00
_cell.angle_beta   90.00
_cell.angle_gamma   90.00
#
_symmetry.space_group_name_H-M   'P 1'
#
loop_
_entity.id
_entity.type
_entity.pdbx_description
1 polymer ?
#
loop_
_entity_poly.entity_id
_entity_poly.type
_entity_poly.pdbx_seq_one_letter_code
_entity_poly.pdbx_strand_id
1 'polypeptide(L)'
;MGLDGGTLVTRTDVLRGSSWRLANSDGGAHRSSRGGQLGAVEATSAAGVERRPLSLDRREAFETCALSGEVLPLRPAPGVVVACGLGNLYLRDAVCLFLARTERFAPDVTDLAALTAKFGHIRALRDVFPLALEPNPRRAPAVDEDAPGRLAGAWRCPVSGVETNGMHSFVALRPCGHVLRQSVAKEMARGRRSAASAASAASAASAASAAGAAGAASAAAPAVSDGISTVHGGGWECPVCSAPVEVSVELVGPVELVEKCRDALEAQRRQRAERKRRRRESEAGHADGATRPRRDDGQHSRG
;
A
#
# COMPACT_ATOMS: atom_id res chain seq x y z
N MET A 1 1.12 56.81 -30.96
CA MET A 1 1.70 55.56 -30.41
C MET A 1 0.56 54.57 -30.31
N GLY A 2 0.45 53.67 -31.29
CA GLY A 2 -0.73 52.84 -31.54
C GLY A 2 -0.90 51.68 -30.56
N LEU A 3 -2.17 51.39 -30.27
CA LEU A 3 -2.72 50.40 -29.34
C LEU A 3 -2.61 48.96 -29.85
N ASP A 4 -2.33 48.04 -28.92
CA ASP A 4 -2.95 46.72 -28.71
C ASP A 4 -3.60 46.03 -29.93
N GLY A 5 -2.77 45.40 -30.76
CA GLY A 5 -3.21 44.40 -31.73
C GLY A 5 -3.23 43.00 -31.11
N GLY A 6 -4.23 42.70 -30.28
CA GLY A 6 -4.51 41.32 -29.84
C GLY A 6 -4.71 40.42 -31.06
N THR A 7 -3.80 39.47 -31.27
CA THR A 7 -3.94 38.42 -32.27
C THR A 7 -5.13 37.54 -31.89
N LEU A 8 -6.29 37.81 -32.51
CA LEU A 8 -7.43 36.91 -32.46
C LEU A 8 -6.97 35.54 -32.95
N VAL A 9 -7.00 34.54 -32.06
CA VAL A 9 -6.67 33.15 -32.38
C VAL A 9 -7.52 32.75 -33.58
N THR A 10 -6.87 32.51 -34.73
CA THR A 10 -7.62 32.20 -35.93
C THR A 10 -8.25 30.82 -35.78
N ARG A 11 -9.35 30.58 -36.47
CA ARG A 11 -10.00 29.25 -36.49
C ARG A 11 -9.02 28.16 -36.94
N THR A 12 -8.02 28.51 -37.75
CA THR A 12 -6.93 27.64 -38.19
C THR A 12 -5.97 27.29 -37.04
N ASP A 13 -5.71 28.21 -36.13
CA ASP A 13 -4.87 27.97 -34.94
C ASP A 13 -5.59 27.09 -33.91
N VAL A 14 -6.91 27.26 -33.74
CA VAL A 14 -7.75 26.36 -32.93
C VAL A 14 -7.78 24.95 -33.52
N LEU A 15 -7.89 24.83 -34.85
CA LEU A 15 -7.89 23.53 -35.53
C LEU A 15 -6.52 22.84 -35.47
N ARG A 16 -5.42 23.60 -35.56
CA ARG A 16 -4.05 23.07 -35.34
C ARG A 16 -3.78 22.68 -33.89
N GLY A 17 -4.27 23.46 -32.93
CA GLY A 17 -4.15 23.13 -31.51
C GLY A 17 -4.94 21.86 -31.13
N SER A 18 -6.14 21.70 -31.69
CA SER A 18 -6.98 20.52 -31.53
C SER A 18 -6.34 19.27 -32.15
N SER A 19 -5.78 19.40 -33.36
CA SER A 19 -5.13 18.27 -34.04
C SER A 19 -3.81 17.87 -33.37
N TRP A 20 -3.08 18.82 -32.79
CA TRP A 20 -1.88 18.54 -32.00
C TRP A 20 -2.19 17.76 -30.71
N ARG A 21 -3.26 18.14 -29.98
CA ARG A 21 -3.70 17.37 -28.79
C ARG A 21 -4.18 15.96 -29.14
N LEU A 22 -4.93 15.80 -30.23
CA LEU A 22 -5.34 14.47 -30.71
C LEU A 22 -4.16 13.63 -31.19
N ALA A 23 -3.14 14.22 -31.82
CA ALA A 23 -1.95 13.49 -32.24
C ALA A 23 -1.12 12.96 -31.06
N ASN A 24 -1.17 13.64 -29.91
CA ASN A 24 -0.46 13.25 -28.69
C ASN A 24 -1.28 12.35 -27.74
N SER A 25 -2.61 12.32 -27.84
CA SER A 25 -3.44 11.45 -26.99
C SER A 25 -3.24 9.96 -27.28
N ASP A 26 -2.84 9.63 -28.51
CA ASP A 26 -2.70 8.24 -28.96
C ASP A 26 -1.27 7.70 -28.79
N GLY A 27 -0.44 8.36 -27.98
CA GLY A 27 0.89 7.87 -27.60
C GLY A 27 1.86 7.62 -28.75
N GLY A 28 1.64 8.25 -29.91
CA GLY A 28 2.45 8.04 -31.12
C GLY A 28 2.26 6.70 -31.82
N ALA A 29 1.20 5.94 -31.51
CA ALA A 29 1.01 4.58 -32.02
C ALA A 29 0.86 4.48 -33.55
N HIS A 30 0.45 5.57 -34.23
CA HIS A 30 0.14 5.52 -35.66
C HIS A 30 0.62 6.75 -36.45
N ARG A 31 1.94 6.89 -36.69
CA ARG A 31 2.44 7.59 -37.90
C ARG A 31 3.74 7.02 -38.46
N SER A 32 3.67 6.67 -39.75
CA SER A 32 4.71 6.74 -40.80
C SER A 32 5.96 5.84 -40.69
N SER A 33 6.09 4.94 -41.67
CA SER A 33 7.27 4.11 -41.99
C SER A 33 8.48 4.88 -42.55
N ARG A 34 8.59 6.20 -42.33
CA ARG A 34 9.69 7.04 -42.87
C ARG A 34 10.30 8.07 -41.91
N GLY A 35 10.01 8.03 -40.62
CA GLY A 35 10.70 8.83 -39.61
C GLY A 35 10.97 7.96 -38.38
N GLY A 36 12.23 7.85 -37.98
CA GLY A 36 12.68 6.92 -36.95
C GLY A 36 11.84 6.97 -35.68
N GLN A 37 11.60 5.80 -35.09
CA GLN A 37 11.07 5.68 -33.74
C GLN A 37 11.97 6.44 -32.77
N LEU A 38 11.58 7.66 -32.42
CA LEU A 38 11.97 8.18 -31.12
C LEU A 38 11.19 7.36 -30.10
N GLY A 39 11.89 6.54 -29.33
CA GLY A 39 11.26 5.74 -28.29
C GLY A 39 10.51 6.66 -27.32
N ALA A 40 9.48 6.15 -26.63
CA ALA A 40 8.75 6.91 -25.59
C ALA A 40 9.66 7.57 -24.53
N VAL A 41 10.92 7.14 -24.44
CA VAL A 41 11.99 7.71 -23.62
C VAL A 41 12.44 9.09 -24.14
N GLU A 42 12.60 9.27 -25.45
CA GLU A 42 13.08 10.53 -26.05
C GLU A 42 11.98 11.61 -26.11
N ALA A 43 10.73 11.19 -26.27
CA ALA A 43 9.58 12.10 -26.20
C ALA A 43 9.36 12.67 -24.78
N THR A 44 9.74 11.92 -23.74
CA THR A 44 9.64 12.41 -22.34
C THR A 44 10.82 13.31 -21.95
N SER A 45 12.03 13.05 -22.45
CA SER A 45 13.16 13.99 -22.30
C SER A 45 12.98 15.30 -23.08
N ALA A 46 12.36 15.26 -24.27
CA ALA A 46 12.06 16.45 -25.06
C ALA A 46 10.99 17.36 -24.41
N ALA A 47 10.15 16.81 -23.52
CA ALA A 47 9.15 17.55 -22.76
C ALA A 47 9.70 18.19 -21.46
N GLY A 48 11.01 18.08 -21.20
CA GLY A 48 11.63 18.59 -19.96
C GLY A 48 11.25 17.84 -18.69
N VAL A 49 10.50 16.73 -18.81
CA VAL A 49 10.18 15.84 -17.70
C VAL A 49 11.28 14.79 -17.63
N GLU A 50 12.42 15.15 -17.03
CA GLU A 50 13.42 14.15 -16.67
C GLU A 50 12.75 13.09 -15.80
N ARG A 51 12.72 11.84 -16.28
CA ARG A 51 12.19 10.72 -15.51
C ARG A 51 13.07 10.55 -14.29
N ARG A 52 12.57 11.00 -13.14
CA ARG A 52 13.22 10.77 -11.87
C ARG A 52 13.40 9.27 -11.68
N PRO A 53 14.61 8.79 -11.34
CA PRO A 53 14.81 7.37 -11.14
C PRO A 53 13.99 6.90 -9.93
N LEU A 54 13.23 5.82 -10.10
CA LEU A 54 12.35 5.24 -9.08
C LEU A 54 13.05 4.97 -7.73
N SER A 55 14.37 4.78 -7.75
CA SER A 55 15.18 4.62 -6.54
C SER A 55 15.24 5.88 -5.69
N LEU A 56 15.27 7.07 -6.30
CA LEU A 56 15.20 8.33 -5.56
C LEU A 56 13.81 8.52 -4.96
N ASP A 57 12.75 8.26 -5.72
CA ASP A 57 11.38 8.36 -5.19
C ASP A 57 11.15 7.43 -4.01
N ARG A 58 11.65 6.18 -4.11
CA ARG A 58 11.57 5.22 -2.99
C ARG A 58 12.34 5.73 -1.78
N ARG A 59 13.53 6.25 -1.99
CA ARG A 59 14.37 6.79 -0.93
C ARG A 59 13.69 7.98 -0.24
N GLU A 60 13.09 8.89 -1.00
CA GLU A 60 12.37 10.03 -0.44
C GLU A 60 11.10 9.63 0.30
N ALA A 61 10.37 8.65 -0.22
CA ALA A 61 9.23 8.07 0.47
C ALA A 61 9.63 7.32 1.74
N PHE A 62 10.89 6.87 1.82
CA PHE A 62 11.50 6.52 3.09
C PHE A 62 11.65 7.78 3.92
N GLU A 63 12.36 8.82 3.49
CA GLU A 63 12.74 9.97 4.31
C GLU A 63 11.60 10.94 4.69
N THR A 64 10.43 10.86 4.06
CA THR A 64 9.32 11.80 4.22
C THR A 64 8.03 11.12 4.67
N CYS A 65 7.22 11.85 5.44
CA CYS A 65 5.89 11.42 5.83
C CYS A 65 4.93 11.54 4.65
N ALA A 66 4.27 10.44 4.26
CA ALA A 66 3.34 10.47 3.12
C ALA A 66 2.06 11.29 3.36
N LEU A 67 1.71 11.60 4.62
CA LEU A 67 0.55 12.45 4.96
C LEU A 67 0.92 13.94 5.06
N SER A 68 1.94 14.30 5.84
CA SER A 68 2.31 15.69 6.10
C SER A 68 3.35 16.26 5.14
N GLY A 69 4.08 15.41 4.41
CA GLY A 69 5.23 15.82 3.59
C GLY A 69 6.47 16.20 4.41
N GLU A 70 6.38 16.17 5.74
CA GLU A 70 7.48 16.51 6.64
C GLU A 70 8.56 15.42 6.62
N VAL A 71 9.81 15.83 6.84
CA VAL A 71 10.95 14.92 6.94
C VAL A 71 10.84 14.09 8.22
N LEU A 72 11.02 12.78 8.10
CA LEU A 72 11.00 11.86 9.24
C LEU A 72 12.27 12.05 10.09
N PRO A 73 12.15 12.01 11.43
CA PRO A 73 13.30 12.19 12.31
C PRO A 73 14.33 11.10 12.06
N LEU A 74 15.60 11.49 11.90
CA LEU A 74 16.71 10.56 11.63
C LEU A 74 16.93 9.55 12.76
N ARG A 75 16.65 9.95 14.01
CA ARG A 75 16.71 9.08 15.19
C ARG A 75 15.34 9.04 15.86
N PRO A 76 14.39 8.24 15.33
CA PRO A 76 13.07 8.13 15.91
C PRO A 76 13.13 7.33 17.21
N ALA A 77 12.42 7.79 18.24
CA ALA A 77 12.06 6.93 19.35
C ALA A 77 11.12 5.80 18.84
N PRO A 78 11.12 4.62 19.49
CA PRO A 78 10.27 3.51 19.05
C PRO A 78 8.79 3.93 19.05
N GLY A 79 8.12 3.74 17.90
CA GLY A 79 6.70 4.04 17.75
C GLY A 79 6.34 5.50 17.42
N VAL A 80 7.33 6.37 17.14
CA VAL A 80 7.08 7.70 16.55
C VAL A 80 6.72 7.57 15.07
N VAL A 81 7.44 6.72 14.35
CA VAL A 81 7.17 6.40 12.94
C VAL A 81 6.23 5.20 12.89
N VAL A 82 5.19 5.30 12.07
CA VAL A 82 4.18 4.26 11.88
C VAL A 82 4.05 3.94 10.39
N ALA A 83 3.69 2.70 10.07
CA ALA A 83 3.36 2.29 8.70
C ALA A 83 1.93 1.80 8.60
N CYS A 84 1.34 1.93 7.42
CA CYS A 84 0.05 1.30 7.11
C CYS A 84 0.24 -0.04 6.40
N GLY A 85 -0.82 -0.85 6.31
CA GLY A 85 -0.83 -2.13 5.59
C GLY A 85 -0.52 -2.04 4.08
N LEU A 86 -0.51 -0.83 3.51
CA LEU A 86 -0.07 -0.56 2.12
C LEU A 86 1.43 -0.26 2.01
N GLY A 87 2.17 -0.19 3.11
CA GLY A 87 3.61 0.02 3.10
C GLY A 87 4.09 1.48 3.11
N ASN A 88 3.19 2.45 3.24
CA ASN A 88 3.54 3.87 3.37
C ASN A 88 3.92 4.22 4.82
N LEU A 89 4.84 5.18 4.97
CA LEU A 89 5.36 5.67 6.24
C LEU A 89 4.69 6.99 6.65
N TYR A 90 4.43 7.11 7.95
CA TYR A 90 3.78 8.27 8.54
C TYR A 90 4.37 8.62 9.90
N LEU A 91 4.25 9.89 10.28
CA LEU A 91 4.40 10.31 11.67
C LEU A 91 3.14 9.97 12.45
N ARG A 92 3.29 9.41 13.65
CA ARG A 92 2.16 9.09 14.52
C ARG A 92 1.28 10.33 14.79
N ASP A 93 1.91 11.48 15.00
CA ASP A 93 1.19 12.74 15.27
C ASP A 93 0.39 13.20 14.05
N ALA A 94 0.96 13.09 12.85
CA ALA A 94 0.24 13.38 11.60
C ALA A 94 -0.97 12.47 11.41
N VAL A 95 -0.86 11.17 11.74
CA VAL A 95 -2.00 10.26 11.68
C VAL A 95 -3.07 10.64 12.72
N CYS A 96 -2.67 10.99 13.95
CA CYS A 96 -3.59 11.44 14.98
C CYS A 96 -4.37 12.69 14.55
N LEU A 97 -3.68 13.68 13.99
CA LEU A 97 -4.30 14.90 13.45
C LEU A 97 -5.26 14.59 12.29
N PHE A 98 -4.95 13.57 11.47
CA PHE A 98 -5.74 13.21 10.29
C PHE A 98 -7.05 12.56 10.73
N LEU A 99 -6.97 11.68 11.72
CA LEU A 99 -8.14 11.06 12.34
C LEU A 99 -8.99 12.08 13.11
N ALA A 100 -8.37 13.08 13.71
CA ALA A 100 -9.06 14.20 14.36
C ALA A 100 -9.71 15.19 13.37
N ARG A 101 -9.46 15.05 12.06
CA ARG A 101 -9.95 15.93 10.98
C ARG A 101 -9.63 17.42 11.20
N THR A 102 -8.46 17.70 11.75
CA THR A 102 -7.97 19.08 11.92
C THR A 102 -7.20 19.53 10.68
N GLU A 103 -7.48 20.71 10.15
CA GLU A 103 -6.99 21.23 8.85
C GLU A 103 -5.49 21.62 8.79
N ARG A 104 -4.62 20.99 9.59
CA ARG A 104 -3.17 21.30 9.63
C ARG A 104 -2.34 20.40 8.71
N PHE A 105 -2.91 19.94 7.60
CA PHE A 105 -2.18 19.15 6.62
C PHE A 105 -1.62 20.06 5.53
N ALA A 106 -0.43 19.72 5.04
CA ALA A 106 0.39 20.42 4.03
C ALA A 106 -0.29 21.58 3.26
N PRO A 107 0.39 22.74 3.09
CA PRO A 107 -0.19 23.94 2.49
C PRO A 107 -0.74 23.78 1.05
N ASP A 108 -0.41 22.67 0.38
CA ASP A 108 -0.80 22.38 -1.01
C ASP A 108 -1.96 21.38 -1.14
N VAL A 109 -2.43 20.75 -0.05
CA VAL A 109 -3.52 19.76 -0.09
C VAL A 109 -4.75 20.32 0.63
N THR A 110 -5.31 21.39 0.07
CA THR A 110 -6.47 22.12 0.59
C THR A 110 -7.79 21.34 0.50
N ASP A 111 -7.81 20.23 -0.26
CA ASP A 111 -9.01 19.41 -0.45
C ASP A 111 -9.01 18.18 0.46
N LEU A 112 -9.72 18.26 1.59
CA LEU A 112 -9.96 17.13 2.49
C LEU A 112 -10.56 15.91 1.76
N ALA A 113 -11.32 16.15 0.68
CA ALA A 113 -11.86 15.13 -0.20
C ALA A 113 -10.77 14.38 -0.98
N ALA A 114 -9.78 15.09 -1.53
CA ALA A 114 -8.65 14.49 -2.23
C ALA A 114 -7.73 13.72 -1.27
N LEU A 115 -7.52 14.23 -0.06
CA LEU A 115 -6.79 13.55 1.00
C LEU A 115 -7.51 12.26 1.43
N THR A 116 -8.83 12.32 1.58
CA THR A 116 -9.66 11.15 1.91
C THR A 116 -9.66 10.11 0.78
N ALA A 117 -9.60 10.54 -0.48
CA ALA A 117 -9.47 9.61 -1.62
C ALA A 117 -8.11 8.88 -1.60
N LYS A 118 -7.02 9.58 -1.29
CA LYS A 118 -5.67 8.96 -1.25
C LYS A 118 -5.45 8.11 0.01
N PHE A 119 -5.93 8.57 1.17
CA PHE A 119 -5.64 7.99 2.49
C PHE A 119 -6.85 7.40 3.22
N GLY A 120 -8.00 7.25 2.57
CA GLY A 120 -9.24 6.72 3.17
C GLY A 120 -9.18 5.26 3.65
N HIS A 121 -8.05 4.59 3.42
CA HIS A 121 -7.74 3.29 3.99
C HIS A 121 -7.44 3.38 5.50
N ILE A 122 -6.86 4.49 6.00
CA ILE A 122 -6.58 4.75 7.43
C ILE A 122 -7.82 5.38 8.07
N ARG A 123 -8.51 4.64 8.95
CA ARG A 123 -9.71 5.12 9.66
C ARG A 123 -9.56 5.10 11.17
N ALA A 124 -8.65 4.28 11.67
CA ALA A 124 -8.32 4.20 13.08
C ALA A 124 -6.82 4.02 13.26
N LEU A 125 -6.33 4.31 14.46
CA LEU A 125 -4.94 4.03 14.86
C LEU A 125 -4.59 2.52 14.81
N ARG A 126 -5.61 1.65 14.68
CA ARG A 126 -5.43 0.20 14.51
C ARG A 126 -5.01 -0.19 13.08
N ASP A 127 -5.28 0.68 12.10
CA ASP A 127 -4.94 0.45 10.69
C ASP A 127 -3.45 0.76 10.40
N VAL A 128 -2.77 1.40 11.37
CA VAL A 128 -1.33 1.66 11.35
C VAL A 128 -0.64 0.88 12.45
N PHE A 129 0.63 0.55 12.26
CA PHE A 129 1.45 -0.13 13.26
C PHE A 129 2.77 0.60 13.46
N PRO A 130 3.29 0.64 14.70
CA PRO A 130 4.55 1.30 15.00
C PRO A 130 5.72 0.56 14.34
N LEU A 131 6.70 1.33 13.87
CA LEU A 131 7.95 0.81 13.33
C LEU A 131 9.10 1.01 14.30
N ALA A 132 10.01 0.04 14.31
CA ALA A 132 11.32 0.11 14.90
C ALA A 132 12.35 0.21 13.76
N LEU A 133 12.71 1.44 13.41
CA LEU A 133 13.70 1.76 12.39
C LEU A 133 15.06 1.93 13.05
N GLU A 134 16.07 1.22 12.54
CA GLU A 134 17.44 1.38 12.98
C GLU A 134 18.09 2.56 12.22
N PRO A 135 18.53 3.62 12.92
CA PRO A 135 19.14 4.79 12.29
C PRO A 135 20.49 4.42 11.68
N ASN A 136 20.81 5.01 10.53
CA ASN A 136 22.13 4.84 9.94
C ASN A 136 23.16 5.78 10.62
N PRO A 137 24.21 5.25 11.28
CA PRO A 137 25.24 6.10 11.90
C PRO A 137 26.05 6.91 10.89
N ARG A 138 26.09 6.50 9.61
CA ARG A 138 26.77 7.25 8.53
C ARG A 138 26.00 8.49 8.10
N ARG A 139 24.69 8.56 8.37
CA ARG A 139 23.90 9.74 8.06
C ARG A 139 24.05 10.75 9.19
N ALA A 140 24.87 11.77 8.95
CA ALA A 140 24.98 12.90 9.86
C ALA A 140 23.66 13.70 9.88
N PRO A 141 23.29 14.31 11.03
CA PRO A 141 22.26 15.34 11.08
C PRO A 141 22.85 16.64 10.52
N ALA A 142 23.23 16.65 9.23
CA ALA A 142 23.90 17.79 8.63
C ALA A 142 22.87 18.73 8.01
N VAL A 143 22.97 19.98 8.43
CA VAL A 143 22.24 21.19 8.06
C VAL A 143 22.55 21.71 6.65
N ASP A 144 23.40 21.00 5.89
CA ASP A 144 23.90 21.43 4.58
C ASP A 144 23.50 20.44 3.48
N GLU A 145 22.91 20.97 2.40
CA GLU A 145 22.39 20.21 1.25
C GLU A 145 23.47 19.46 0.45
N ASP A 146 24.75 19.84 0.57
CA ASP A 146 25.89 19.32 -0.20
C ASP A 146 26.77 18.30 0.56
N ALA A 147 26.38 17.85 1.74
CA ALA A 147 27.20 16.93 2.53
C ALA A 147 27.29 15.53 1.87
N PRO A 148 28.49 14.90 1.81
CA PRO A 148 28.68 13.57 1.19
C PRO A 148 27.90 12.45 1.90
N GLY A 149 27.46 12.68 3.15
CA GLY A 149 26.58 11.78 3.91
C GLY A 149 25.11 11.84 3.50
N ARG A 150 24.68 12.83 2.72
CA ARG A 150 23.30 12.95 2.21
C ARG A 150 23.00 11.88 1.18
N LEU A 151 23.99 11.22 0.58
CA LEU A 151 23.76 10.09 -0.32
C LEU A 151 23.43 8.79 0.44
N ALA A 152 23.69 8.71 1.74
CA ALA A 152 23.41 7.54 2.56
C ALA A 152 21.93 7.48 3.00
N GLY A 153 21.35 6.29 2.96
CA GLY A 153 19.97 6.07 3.39
C GLY A 153 19.78 6.42 4.86
N ALA A 154 18.60 6.95 5.23
CA ALA A 154 18.30 7.34 6.62
C ALA A 154 18.34 6.18 7.61
N TRP A 155 17.94 5.00 7.15
CA TRP A 155 17.86 3.81 7.99
C TRP A 155 18.62 2.66 7.37
N ARG A 156 18.88 1.65 8.20
CA ARG A 156 19.54 0.42 7.79
C ARG A 156 18.81 -0.81 8.29
N CYS A 157 18.95 -1.93 7.56
CA CYS A 157 18.49 -3.22 8.04
C CYS A 157 19.39 -3.68 9.21
N PRO A 158 18.85 -4.08 10.38
CA PRO A 158 19.64 -4.53 11.52
C PRO A 158 20.39 -5.84 11.27
N VAL A 159 19.89 -6.69 10.36
CA VAL A 159 20.49 -8.00 10.06
C VAL A 159 21.52 -7.89 8.94
N SER A 160 21.17 -7.25 7.82
CA SER A 160 22.04 -7.18 6.64
C SER A 160 22.93 -5.95 6.59
N GLY A 161 22.72 -4.95 7.46
CA GLY A 161 23.45 -3.68 7.46
C GLY A 161 23.21 -2.80 6.22
N VAL A 162 22.32 -3.21 5.32
CA VAL A 162 22.03 -2.51 4.06
C VAL A 162 21.16 -1.28 4.33
N GLU A 163 21.55 -0.15 3.74
CA GLU A 163 20.88 1.13 3.88
C GLU A 163 19.65 1.27 2.98
N THR A 164 18.69 2.12 3.37
CA THR A 164 17.50 2.48 2.60
C THR A 164 17.82 3.45 1.46
N ASN A 165 18.65 3.01 0.51
CA ASN A 165 19.07 3.79 -0.68
C ASN A 165 18.04 3.77 -1.83
N GLY A 166 16.90 3.09 -1.64
CA GLY A 166 15.83 2.94 -2.65
C GLY A 166 16.08 1.86 -3.71
N MET A 167 17.26 1.25 -3.75
CA MET A 167 17.57 0.12 -4.64
C MET A 167 17.03 -1.21 -4.11
N HIS A 168 16.91 -1.31 -2.79
CA HIS A 168 16.45 -2.52 -2.12
C HIS A 168 15.04 -2.31 -1.57
N SER A 169 14.21 -3.34 -1.67
CA SER A 169 12.90 -3.41 -1.04
C SER A 169 13.03 -3.82 0.42
N PHE A 170 12.24 -3.19 1.28
CA PHE A 170 12.20 -3.45 2.72
C PHE A 170 10.81 -3.94 3.11
N VAL A 171 10.75 -4.67 4.22
CA VAL A 171 9.55 -5.29 4.73
C VAL A 171 9.49 -5.03 6.22
N ALA A 172 8.34 -4.60 6.71
CA ALA A 172 8.06 -4.48 8.12
C ALA A 172 7.32 -5.71 8.63
N LEU A 173 7.70 -6.17 9.83
CA LEU A 173 7.15 -7.36 10.47
C LEU A 173 6.09 -6.96 11.51
N ARG A 174 4.93 -7.63 11.51
CA ARG A 174 3.92 -7.51 12.56
C ARG A 174 3.92 -8.76 13.45
N PRO A 175 3.85 -8.61 14.78
CA PRO A 175 3.52 -7.40 15.54
C PRO A 175 4.72 -6.52 15.97
N CYS A 176 5.98 -6.95 15.78
CA CYS A 176 7.13 -6.29 16.39
C CYS A 176 7.58 -4.96 15.76
N GLY A 177 7.17 -4.66 14.53
CA GLY A 177 7.49 -3.40 13.84
C GLY A 177 8.91 -3.30 13.29
N HIS A 178 9.74 -4.34 13.40
CA HIS A 178 11.10 -4.33 12.85
C HIS A 178 11.08 -4.31 11.32
N VAL A 179 11.99 -3.52 10.74
CA VAL A 179 12.15 -3.40 9.29
C VAL A 179 13.37 -4.19 8.83
N LEU A 180 13.16 -5.11 7.90
CA LEU A 180 14.20 -5.96 7.31
C LEU A 180 14.22 -5.82 5.80
N ARG A 181 15.35 -6.15 5.18
CA ARG A 181 15.42 -6.31 3.73
C ARG A 181 14.50 -7.46 3.27
N GLN A 182 13.79 -7.27 2.17
CA GLN A 182 12.84 -8.26 1.65
C GLN A 182 13.49 -9.63 1.38
N SER A 183 14.73 -9.66 0.87
CA SER A 183 15.47 -10.91 0.64
C SER A 183 15.70 -11.70 1.92
N VAL A 184 16.13 -11.01 2.99
CA VAL A 184 16.37 -11.61 4.31
C VAL A 184 15.08 -12.16 4.90
N ALA A 185 13.98 -11.40 4.85
CA ALA A 185 12.69 -11.87 5.35
C ALA A 185 12.19 -13.11 4.58
N LYS A 186 12.37 -13.13 3.24
CA LYS A 186 12.02 -14.28 2.40
C LYS A 186 12.87 -15.50 2.70
N GLU A 187 14.17 -15.33 2.92
CA GLU A 187 15.10 -16.40 3.31
C GLU A 187 14.75 -16.98 4.68
N MET A 188 14.51 -16.14 5.68
CA MET A 188 14.16 -16.58 7.04
C MET A 188 12.82 -17.33 7.07
N ALA A 189 11.84 -16.83 6.31
CA ALA A 189 10.56 -17.50 6.16
C ALA A 189 10.71 -18.86 5.44
N ARG A 190 11.59 -18.98 4.44
CA ARG A 190 11.82 -20.22 3.68
C ARG A 190 12.65 -21.24 4.46
N GLY A 191 13.76 -20.83 5.06
CA GLY A 191 14.71 -21.71 5.75
C GLY A 191 14.09 -22.44 6.94
N ARG A 192 13.19 -21.77 7.68
CA ARG A 192 12.49 -22.40 8.82
C ARG A 192 11.31 -23.27 8.42
N ARG A 193 10.69 -23.03 7.26
CA ARG A 193 9.67 -23.94 6.70
C ARG A 193 10.28 -25.29 6.32
N SER A 194 11.49 -25.32 5.78
CA SER A 194 12.21 -26.56 5.49
C SER A 194 12.58 -27.34 6.76
N ALA A 195 12.93 -26.63 7.84
CA ALA A 195 13.19 -27.24 9.15
C ALA A 195 11.89 -27.76 9.81
N ALA A 196 10.79 -26.99 9.73
CA ALA A 196 9.48 -27.39 10.25
C ALA A 196 8.87 -28.56 9.45
N SER A 197 9.06 -28.61 8.13
CA SER A 197 8.63 -29.73 7.29
C SER A 197 9.50 -30.98 7.48
N ALA A 198 10.79 -30.83 7.79
CA ALA A 198 11.66 -31.95 8.16
C ALA A 198 11.32 -32.50 9.56
N ALA A 199 11.01 -31.62 10.52
CA ALA A 199 10.57 -32.02 11.86
C ALA A 199 9.16 -32.66 11.84
N SER A 200 8.24 -32.19 11.00
CA SER A 200 6.92 -32.80 10.83
C SER A 200 6.96 -34.11 10.03
N ALA A 201 7.90 -34.27 9.10
CA ALA A 201 8.17 -35.55 8.45
C ALA A 201 8.77 -36.58 9.41
N ALA A 202 9.65 -36.16 10.32
CA ALA A 202 10.20 -37.02 11.37
C ALA A 202 9.15 -37.45 12.40
N SER A 203 8.23 -36.57 12.79
CA SER A 203 7.13 -36.92 13.70
C SER A 203 6.01 -37.72 13.02
N ALA A 204 5.79 -37.55 11.71
CA ALA A 204 4.94 -38.42 10.91
C ALA A 204 5.54 -39.83 10.74
N ALA A 205 6.87 -39.96 10.63
CA ALA A 205 7.55 -41.25 10.60
C ALA A 205 7.45 -42.02 11.93
N SER A 206 7.41 -41.33 13.07
CA SER A 206 7.14 -41.94 14.38
C SER A 206 5.67 -42.26 14.64
N ALA A 207 4.74 -41.63 13.93
CA ALA A 207 3.31 -41.93 13.99
C ALA A 207 2.88 -43.04 12.99
N ALA A 208 3.62 -43.23 11.90
CA ALA A 208 3.35 -44.25 10.88
C ALA A 208 3.66 -45.70 11.31
N SER A 209 4.10 -45.92 12.55
CA SER A 209 4.15 -47.26 13.16
C SER A 209 2.79 -47.71 13.72
N ALA A 210 1.76 -46.85 13.68
CA ALA A 210 0.40 -47.18 14.09
C ALA A 210 -0.62 -46.58 13.11
N ALA A 211 -1.30 -47.48 12.39
CA ALA A 211 -2.44 -47.26 11.48
C ALA A 211 -2.13 -46.83 10.04
N GLY A 212 -2.81 -47.51 9.11
CA GLY A 212 -2.60 -47.44 7.67
C GLY A 212 -3.51 -46.46 6.92
N ALA A 213 -3.06 -46.22 5.68
CA ALA A 213 -3.76 -45.76 4.48
C ALA A 213 -4.48 -44.39 4.45
N ALA A 214 -4.21 -43.74 3.31
CA ALA A 214 -5.00 -42.72 2.61
C ALA A 214 -4.93 -41.27 3.13
N GLY A 215 -4.44 -40.40 2.25
CA GLY A 215 -4.63 -38.96 2.38
C GLY A 215 -3.51 -38.14 1.78
N ALA A 216 -3.52 -37.98 0.45
CA ALA A 216 -2.85 -36.85 -0.18
C ALA A 216 -3.39 -35.56 0.44
N ALA A 217 -2.54 -34.79 1.12
CA ALA A 217 -2.91 -33.50 1.69
C ALA A 217 -1.86 -32.46 1.33
N SER A 218 -2.15 -31.77 0.23
CA SER A 218 -2.03 -30.33 0.06
C SER A 218 -0.77 -29.68 0.66
N ALA A 219 0.20 -29.39 -0.21
CA ALA A 219 1.15 -28.32 0.00
C ALA A 219 0.37 -27.04 0.35
N ALA A 220 0.34 -26.68 1.64
CA ALA A 220 -0.32 -25.48 2.12
C ALA A 220 0.33 -24.26 1.46
N ALA A 221 -0.38 -23.73 0.45
CA ALA A 221 -0.10 -22.50 -0.25
C ALA A 221 0.11 -21.34 0.75
N PRO A 222 0.86 -20.29 0.38
CA PRO A 222 0.96 -19.10 1.22
C PRO A 222 -0.45 -18.58 1.52
N ALA A 223 -0.73 -18.38 2.81
CA ALA A 223 -1.92 -17.69 3.26
C ALA A 223 -2.01 -16.33 2.56
N VAL A 224 -3.18 -16.07 1.95
CA VAL A 224 -3.62 -14.85 1.25
C VAL A 224 -2.56 -13.74 1.19
N SER A 225 -1.96 -13.56 0.02
CA SER A 225 -1.06 -12.43 -0.26
C SER A 225 -1.74 -11.45 -1.20
N ASP A 226 -1.91 -10.21 -0.75
CA ASP A 226 -2.42 -9.11 -1.60
C ASP A 226 -1.29 -8.47 -2.44
N GLY A 227 -0.12 -9.12 -2.55
CA GLY A 227 1.07 -8.61 -3.25
C GLY A 227 1.92 -7.64 -2.41
N ILE A 228 1.30 -6.87 -1.50
CA ILE A 228 2.01 -5.97 -0.57
C ILE A 228 2.12 -6.56 0.83
N SER A 229 1.04 -7.16 1.32
CA SER A 229 1.03 -7.87 2.60
C SER A 229 1.03 -9.37 2.34
N THR A 230 1.83 -10.09 3.14
CA THR A 230 1.92 -11.54 3.12
C THR A 230 1.61 -12.04 4.52
N VAL A 231 0.51 -12.79 4.64
CA VAL A 231 0.14 -13.46 5.89
C VAL A 231 0.93 -14.77 5.98
N HIS A 232 1.59 -15.00 7.10
CA HIS A 232 2.32 -16.24 7.34
C HIS A 232 1.44 -17.16 8.19
N GLY A 233 1.01 -18.29 7.62
CA GLY A 233 0.20 -19.30 8.32
C GLY A 233 0.96 -20.14 9.35
N GLY A 234 2.20 -19.75 9.72
CA GLY A 234 3.00 -20.44 10.73
C GLY A 234 4.50 -20.13 10.67
N GLY A 235 5.04 -19.67 11.81
CA GLY A 235 6.26 -20.24 12.39
C GLY A 235 7.63 -19.69 11.97
N TRP A 236 7.76 -18.40 11.68
CA TRP A 236 9.09 -17.79 11.74
C TRP A 236 9.10 -16.59 12.68
N GLU A 237 10.19 -16.48 13.40
CA GLU A 237 10.39 -15.49 14.46
C GLU A 237 11.23 -14.35 13.90
N CYS A 238 10.98 -13.15 14.41
CA CYS A 238 11.78 -11.99 14.08
C CYS A 238 13.24 -12.24 14.52
N PRO A 239 14.25 -12.08 13.65
CA PRO A 239 15.65 -12.31 14.01
C PRO A 239 16.21 -11.27 15.01
N VAL A 240 15.48 -10.18 15.25
CA VAL A 240 15.91 -9.10 16.16
C VAL A 240 15.35 -9.30 17.57
N CYS A 241 14.09 -9.73 17.70
CA CYS A 241 13.40 -9.82 18.99
C CYS A 241 12.73 -11.17 19.27
N SER A 242 12.89 -12.15 18.39
CA SER A 242 12.30 -13.49 18.47
C SER A 242 10.77 -13.54 18.56
N ALA A 243 10.08 -12.41 18.33
CA ALA A 243 8.62 -12.38 18.30
C ALA A 243 8.08 -13.15 17.08
N PRO A 244 6.97 -13.89 17.21
CA PRO A 244 6.37 -14.60 16.09
C PRO A 244 5.88 -13.60 15.03
N VAL A 245 6.23 -13.84 13.76
CA VAL A 245 5.81 -13.00 12.64
C VAL A 245 4.49 -13.54 12.08
N GLU A 246 3.45 -12.73 12.17
CA GLU A 246 2.13 -13.05 11.61
C GLU A 246 1.96 -12.51 10.19
N VAL A 247 2.37 -11.26 9.97
CA VAL A 247 2.19 -10.55 8.71
C VAL A 247 3.46 -9.79 8.37
N SER A 248 3.87 -9.88 7.12
CA SER A 248 4.95 -9.06 6.58
C SER A 248 4.40 -8.10 5.53
N VAL A 249 4.71 -6.81 5.68
CA VAL A 249 4.24 -5.73 4.80
C VAL A 249 5.43 -5.15 4.05
N GLU A 250 5.40 -5.18 2.73
CA GLU A 250 6.41 -4.50 1.90
C GLU A 250 6.27 -2.99 2.03
N LEU A 251 7.36 -2.33 2.44
CA LEU A 251 7.42 -0.88 2.59
C LEU A 251 7.79 -0.23 1.26
N VAL A 252 7.11 0.87 0.93
CA VAL A 252 7.36 1.67 -0.27
C VAL A 252 7.39 0.80 -1.54
N GLY A 253 6.36 -0.02 -1.70
CA GLY A 253 6.16 -0.84 -2.89
C GLY A 253 5.98 0.01 -4.15
N PRO A 254 6.07 -0.60 -5.36
CA PRO A 254 5.82 0.13 -6.59
C PRO A 254 4.41 0.72 -6.60
N VAL A 255 4.29 1.97 -7.06
CA VAL A 255 3.04 2.76 -7.01
C VAL A 255 1.86 2.00 -7.60
N GLU A 256 2.06 1.30 -8.72
CA GLU A 256 1.03 0.49 -9.37
C GLU A 256 0.45 -0.61 -8.47
N LEU A 257 1.28 -1.28 -7.66
CA LEU A 257 0.79 -2.30 -6.73
C LEU A 257 0.06 -1.64 -5.56
N VAL A 258 0.57 -0.52 -5.06
CA VAL A 258 -0.07 0.25 -3.97
C VAL A 258 -1.46 0.72 -4.38
N GLU A 259 -1.62 1.23 -5.60
CA GLU A 259 -2.91 1.65 -6.16
C GLU A 259 -3.86 0.46 -6.35
N LYS A 260 -3.40 -0.63 -6.95
CA LYS A 260 -4.20 -1.86 -7.10
C LYS A 260 -4.69 -2.39 -5.75
N CYS A 261 -3.83 -2.37 -4.73
CA CYS A 261 -4.20 -2.81 -3.39
C CYS A 261 -5.20 -1.85 -2.72
N ARG A 262 -5.06 -0.53 -2.95
CA ARG A 262 -6.02 0.47 -2.48
C ARG A 262 -7.40 0.22 -3.09
N ASP A 263 -7.46 0.05 -4.41
CA ASP A 263 -8.70 -0.20 -5.15
C ASP A 263 -9.35 -1.51 -4.70
N ALA A 264 -8.55 -2.56 -4.47
CA ALA A 264 -9.03 -3.83 -3.95
C ALA A 264 -9.65 -3.68 -2.55
N LEU A 265 -9.00 -2.93 -1.64
CA LEU A 265 -9.52 -2.67 -0.30
C LEU A 265 -10.83 -1.87 -0.34
N GLU A 266 -10.95 -0.89 -1.24
CA GLU A 266 -12.18 -0.13 -1.43
C GLU A 266 -13.30 -0.99 -2.02
N ALA A 267 -12.99 -1.82 -3.02
CA ALA A 267 -13.94 -2.74 -3.62
C ALA A 267 -14.47 -3.75 -2.60
N GLN A 268 -13.58 -4.35 -1.79
CA GLN A 268 -13.97 -5.25 -0.70
C GLN A 268 -14.88 -4.56 0.32
N ARG A 269 -14.62 -3.28 0.63
CA ARG A 269 -15.48 -2.48 1.52
C ARG A 269 -16.86 -2.26 0.93
N ARG A 270 -16.96 -1.91 -0.36
CA ARG A 270 -18.24 -1.75 -1.08
C ARG A 270 -19.03 -3.06 -1.06
N GLN A 271 -18.38 -4.19 -1.34
CA GLN A 271 -19.00 -5.51 -1.28
C GLN A 271 -19.49 -5.89 0.13
N ARG A 272 -18.71 -5.59 1.19
CA ARG A 272 -19.13 -5.83 2.58
C ARG A 272 -20.32 -4.96 2.99
N ALA A 273 -20.34 -3.69 2.57
CA ALA A 273 -21.47 -2.79 2.82
C ALA A 273 -22.74 -3.29 2.10
N GLU A 274 -22.61 -3.73 0.84
CA GLU A 274 -23.71 -4.29 0.08
C GLU A 274 -24.24 -5.59 0.70
N ARG A 275 -23.35 -6.52 1.09
CA ARG A 275 -23.74 -7.74 1.81
C ARG A 275 -24.49 -7.44 3.10
N LYS A 276 -24.03 -6.45 3.87
CA LYS A 276 -24.70 -6.01 5.11
C LYS A 276 -26.06 -5.38 4.82
N ARG A 277 -26.20 -4.60 3.76
CA ARG A 277 -27.47 -4.01 3.32
C ARG A 277 -28.46 -5.10 2.90
N ARG A 278 -28.04 -6.03 2.04
CA ARG A 278 -28.86 -7.18 1.61
C ARG A 278 -29.35 -8.01 2.80
N ARG A 279 -28.48 -8.25 3.80
CA ARG A 279 -28.85 -8.95 5.04
C ARG A 279 -29.94 -8.20 5.83
N ARG A 280 -29.84 -6.86 5.93
CA ARG A 280 -30.86 -6.04 6.61
C ARG A 280 -32.20 -6.04 5.87
N GLU A 281 -32.16 -5.98 4.54
CA GLU A 281 -33.37 -6.06 3.71
C GLU A 281 -34.07 -7.43 3.85
N SER A 282 -33.31 -8.53 3.90
CA SER A 282 -33.88 -9.87 4.15
C SER A 282 -34.45 -10.04 5.57
N GLU A 283 -33.80 -9.44 6.58
CA GLU A 283 -34.29 -9.46 7.96
C GLU A 283 -35.56 -8.61 8.13
N ALA A 284 -35.66 -7.46 7.43
CA ALA A 284 -36.85 -6.62 7.43
C ALA A 284 -38.05 -7.27 6.72
N GLY A 285 -37.83 -7.92 5.57
CA GLY A 285 -38.90 -8.64 4.84
C GLY A 285 -39.44 -9.86 5.59
N HIS A 286 -38.62 -10.51 6.43
CA HIS A 286 -39.06 -11.62 7.29
C HIS A 286 -39.93 -11.16 8.46
N ALA A 287 -39.74 -9.92 8.94
CA ALA A 287 -40.55 -9.34 10.01
C ALA A 287 -41.97 -8.96 9.54
N ASP A 288 -42.13 -8.45 8.31
CA ASP A 288 -43.45 -8.13 7.74
C ASP A 288 -44.26 -9.37 7.34
N GLY A 289 -43.60 -10.48 6.99
CA GLY A 289 -44.25 -11.77 6.70
C GLY A 289 -44.82 -12.50 7.93
N ALA A 290 -44.46 -12.07 9.15
CA ALA A 290 -44.98 -12.63 10.41
C ALA A 290 -46.24 -11.91 10.93
N THR A 291 -46.90 -11.11 10.09
CA THR A 291 -48.21 -10.52 10.41
C THR A 291 -49.25 -11.65 10.38
N ARG A 292 -49.54 -12.20 11.56
CA ARG A 292 -50.53 -13.26 11.81
C ARG A 292 -51.81 -13.00 11.00
N PRO A 293 -52.40 -13.99 10.31
CA PRO A 293 -53.73 -13.83 9.75
C PRO A 293 -54.67 -13.50 10.92
N ARG A 294 -55.33 -12.33 10.85
CA ARG A 294 -56.42 -11.99 11.76
C ARG A 294 -57.45 -13.11 11.62
N ARG A 295 -57.70 -13.84 12.71
CA ARG A 295 -58.84 -14.73 12.78
C ARG A 295 -60.09 -13.86 12.64
N ASP A 296 -60.74 -13.97 11.49
CA ASP A 296 -62.11 -13.49 11.31
C ASP A 296 -63.01 -14.31 12.22
N ASP A 297 -63.29 -13.78 13.41
CA ASP A 297 -64.37 -14.28 14.27
C ASP A 297 -65.69 -13.91 13.61
N GLY A 298 -66.17 -14.81 12.75
CA GLY A 298 -67.49 -14.76 12.15
C GLY A 298 -68.59 -14.84 13.21
N GLN A 299 -69.05 -13.68 13.67
CA GLN A 299 -70.29 -13.60 14.44
C GLN A 299 -71.48 -13.87 13.52
N HIS A 300 -72.02 -15.07 13.73
CA HIS A 300 -73.27 -15.55 13.16
C HIS A 300 -74.44 -14.64 13.53
N SER A 301 -75.14 -14.21 12.49
CA SER A 301 -76.54 -13.80 12.53
C SER A 301 -77.45 -14.97 12.93
N ARG A 302 -78.07 -14.89 14.11
CA ARG A 302 -79.35 -15.51 14.51
C ARG A 302 -79.87 -14.61 15.63
N GLY A 303 -81.10 -14.15 15.70
CA GLY A 303 -82.39 -14.55 15.16
C GLY A 303 -83.41 -14.02 16.17
#